data_AF-A0A914PG94-F1
#
_entry.id   AF-A0A914PG94-F1
#
_cell.length_a   1.000
_cell.length_b   1.000
_cell.length_c   1.000
_cell.angle_alpha   90.00
_cell.angle_beta   90.00
_cell.angle_gamma   90.00
#
_symmetry.space_group_name_H-M   'P 1'
#
loop_
_entity.id
_entity.type
_entity.pdbx_description
1 polymer ?
#
loop_
_entity_poly.entity_id
_entity_poly.type
_entity_poly.pdbx_seq_one_letter_code
_entity_poly.pdbx_strand_id
1 'polypeptide(L)'
;MISEPIENLRSQLIQMLSTNLPTSALEWHPPSSVCVLENLFCGNCSRCVDLDLCSPFSDEKTGFRCPHCNALISKESIEELLLERLSKMVTAFTLQDKRCVQCKQLATRFLSRYCECSNRFELVIPKSEFLETLRTMKSIAKKHGLSNVEFAVQWQFNCFTL
;
A
#
# COMPACT_ATOMS: atom_id res chain seq x y z
N MET A 1 13.26 -2.79 -27.55
CA MET A 1 14.67 -3.21 -27.64
C MET A 1 15.30 -3.59 -26.28
N ILE A 2 14.59 -3.52 -25.14
CA ILE A 2 15.14 -3.91 -23.82
C ILE A 2 14.47 -5.18 -23.26
N SER A 3 13.36 -5.66 -23.86
CA SER A 3 12.60 -6.82 -23.35
C SER A 3 13.40 -8.13 -23.39
N GLU A 4 14.10 -8.39 -24.49
CA GLU A 4 14.89 -9.62 -24.70
C GLU A 4 16.06 -9.80 -23.70
N PRO A 5 16.92 -8.79 -23.42
CA PRO A 5 17.94 -8.93 -22.39
C PRO A 5 17.35 -9.03 -20.97
N ILE A 6 16.19 -8.41 -20.71
CA ILE A 6 15.49 -8.53 -19.42
C ILE A 6 14.95 -9.96 -19.22
N GLU A 7 14.38 -10.58 -20.24
CA GLU A 7 13.85 -11.95 -20.19
C GLU A 7 14.98 -13.00 -20.03
N ASN A 8 16.13 -12.77 -20.67
CA ASN A 8 17.32 -13.59 -20.48
C ASN A 8 17.86 -13.50 -19.05
N LEU A 9 17.97 -12.28 -18.48
CA LEU A 9 18.38 -12.09 -17.08
C LEU A 9 17.41 -12.74 -16.10
N ARG A 10 16.09 -12.61 -16.34
CA ARG A 10 15.06 -13.26 -15.51
C ARG A 10 15.24 -14.77 -15.48
N SER A 11 15.41 -15.40 -16.65
CA SER A 11 15.57 -16.85 -16.77
C SER A 11 16.83 -17.35 -16.06
N GLN A 12 17.94 -16.61 -16.19
CA GLN A 12 19.21 -16.94 -15.52
C GLN A 12 19.10 -16.80 -14.00
N LEU A 13 18.47 -15.73 -13.50
CA LEU A 13 18.28 -15.51 -12.05
C LEU A 13 17.38 -16.58 -11.42
N ILE A 14 16.29 -16.96 -12.10
CA ILE A 14 15.42 -18.06 -11.68
C ILE A 14 16.25 -19.34 -11.56
N GLN A 15 17.00 -19.72 -12.60
CA GLN A 15 17.88 -20.91 -12.59
C GLN A 15 18.89 -20.91 -11.44
N MET A 16 19.48 -19.75 -11.10
CA MET A 16 20.39 -19.63 -9.97
C MET A 16 19.71 -19.83 -8.61
N LEU A 17 18.45 -19.37 -8.48
CA LEU A 17 17.66 -19.48 -7.25
C LEU A 17 16.96 -20.84 -7.09
N SER A 18 16.80 -21.61 -8.17
CA SER A 18 16.09 -22.91 -8.23
C SER A 18 16.65 -24.03 -7.35
N THR A 19 17.77 -23.83 -6.67
CA THR A 19 18.45 -24.94 -5.98
C THR A 19 17.68 -25.48 -4.77
N ASN A 20 16.71 -24.75 -4.19
CA ASN A 20 15.95 -25.22 -3.03
C ASN A 20 14.50 -24.69 -2.90
N LEU A 21 13.92 -24.03 -3.92
CA LEU A 21 12.58 -23.43 -3.82
C LEU A 21 11.50 -24.27 -4.52
N PRO A 22 10.28 -24.33 -3.97
CA PRO A 22 9.14 -24.94 -4.65
C PRO A 22 8.85 -24.20 -5.96
N THR A 23 8.48 -24.93 -7.02
CA THR A 23 8.29 -24.38 -8.39
C THR A 23 7.31 -23.21 -8.45
N SER A 24 6.31 -23.16 -7.55
CA SER A 24 5.36 -22.05 -7.42
C SER A 24 6.00 -20.73 -6.94
N ALA A 25 7.15 -20.79 -6.25
CA ALA A 25 7.89 -19.61 -5.81
C ALA A 25 8.88 -19.08 -6.86
N LEU A 26 9.04 -19.79 -7.99
CA LEU A 26 9.97 -19.48 -9.08
C LEU A 26 9.29 -18.79 -10.28
N GLU A 27 7.97 -18.59 -10.24
CA GLU A 27 7.28 -17.78 -11.23
C GLU A 27 7.60 -16.29 -10.98
N TRP A 28 8.10 -15.61 -12.01
CA TRP A 28 8.34 -14.17 -11.94
C TRP A 28 7.03 -13.42 -12.13
N HIS A 29 6.72 -12.54 -11.17
CA HIS A 29 5.57 -11.66 -11.23
C HIS A 29 6.09 -10.24 -11.41
N PRO A 30 5.47 -9.39 -12.26
CA PRO A 30 5.81 -7.98 -12.29
C PRO A 30 5.60 -7.39 -10.88
N PRO A 31 6.42 -6.40 -10.46
CA PRO A 31 6.22 -5.76 -9.17
C PRO A 31 4.82 -5.14 -9.16
N SER A 32 3.89 -5.81 -8.50
CA SER A 32 2.64 -5.21 -8.08
C SER A 32 2.95 -4.17 -7.02
N SER A 33 2.10 -3.16 -6.88
CA SER A 33 2.22 -2.24 -5.76
C SER A 33 2.22 -3.05 -4.46
N VAL A 34 3.23 -2.85 -3.61
CA VAL A 34 3.37 -3.61 -2.37
C VAL A 34 2.48 -2.98 -1.31
N CYS A 35 1.58 -3.76 -0.71
CA CYS A 35 0.76 -3.32 0.40
C CYS A 35 0.87 -4.33 1.54
N VAL A 36 1.82 -4.06 2.43
CA VAL A 36 2.01 -4.84 3.65
C VAL A 36 1.12 -4.26 4.74
N LEU A 37 0.26 -5.09 5.30
CA LEU A 37 -0.48 -4.80 6.51
C LEU A 37 0.39 -5.19 7.71
N GLU A 38 0.83 -4.19 8.46
CA GLU A 38 1.68 -4.38 9.63
C GLU A 38 0.85 -4.62 10.89
N ASN A 39 1.46 -5.26 11.89
CA ASN A 39 0.89 -5.42 13.23
C ASN A 39 -0.41 -6.24 13.30
N LEU A 40 -0.56 -7.24 12.42
CA LEU A 40 -1.70 -8.15 12.44
C LEU A 40 -1.49 -9.24 13.49
N PHE A 41 -2.40 -9.37 14.45
CA PHE A 41 -2.34 -10.43 15.46
C PHE A 41 -3.09 -11.67 15.00
N CYS A 42 -2.40 -12.82 14.96
CA CYS A 42 -3.06 -14.09 14.66
C CYS A 42 -3.83 -14.60 15.89
N GLY A 43 -5.14 -14.81 15.76
CA GLY A 43 -5.97 -15.35 16.85
C GLY A 43 -5.59 -16.77 17.32
N ASN A 44 -4.87 -17.54 16.50
CA ASN A 44 -4.48 -18.92 16.83
C ASN A 44 -3.11 -19.03 17.53
N CYS A 45 -2.09 -18.33 17.03
CA CYS A 45 -0.73 -18.39 17.60
C CYS A 45 -0.32 -17.15 18.40
N SER A 46 -1.19 -16.13 18.46
CA SER A 46 -0.99 -14.86 19.16
C SER A 46 0.29 -14.11 18.77
N ARG A 47 0.84 -14.40 17.59
CA ARG A 47 2.00 -13.69 17.04
C ARG A 47 1.54 -12.50 16.22
N CYS A 48 2.31 -11.42 16.32
CA CYS A 48 2.27 -10.30 15.41
C CYS A 48 2.92 -10.72 14.08
N VAL A 49 2.22 -10.49 12.97
CA VAL A 49 2.70 -10.81 11.63
C VAL A 49 2.44 -9.65 10.70
N ASP A 50 3.35 -9.49 9.74
CA ASP A 50 3.16 -8.57 8.62
C ASP A 50 2.65 -9.37 7.43
N LEU A 51 1.56 -8.92 6.82
CA LEU A 51 0.88 -9.64 5.75
C LEU A 51 0.89 -8.82 4.46
N ASP A 52 1.53 -9.34 3.42
CA ASP A 52 1.46 -8.76 2.07
C ASP A 52 0.13 -9.14 1.40
N LEU A 53 -0.73 -8.14 1.19
CA LEU A 53 -2.06 -8.31 0.57
C LEU A 53 -2.00 -8.37 -0.96
N CYS A 54 -0.86 -8.01 -1.54
CA CYS A 54 -0.64 -7.99 -2.99
C CYS A 54 0.03 -9.27 -3.51
N SER A 55 0.36 -10.20 -2.62
CA SER A 55 0.93 -11.49 -2.95
C SER A 55 0.01 -12.27 -3.91
N PRO A 56 0.58 -12.96 -4.93
CA PRO A 56 -0.19 -13.79 -5.85
C PRO A 56 -0.87 -14.99 -5.15
N PHE A 57 -0.39 -15.38 -3.96
CA PHE A 57 -0.92 -16.52 -3.21
C PHE A 57 -2.14 -16.18 -2.34
N SER A 58 -2.42 -14.89 -2.14
CA SER A 58 -3.61 -14.42 -1.44
C SER A 58 -4.68 -14.08 -2.47
N ASP A 59 -5.66 -14.97 -2.62
CA ASP A 59 -6.86 -14.80 -3.43
C ASP A 59 -8.10 -14.96 -2.53
N GLU A 60 -9.23 -14.43 -3.00
CA GLU A 60 -10.52 -14.51 -2.31
C GLU A 60 -10.88 -15.94 -1.86
N LYS A 61 -10.47 -16.95 -2.66
CA LYS A 61 -10.71 -18.37 -2.42
C LYS A 61 -9.74 -19.01 -1.42
N THR A 62 -8.49 -18.56 -1.38
CA THR A 62 -7.46 -19.14 -0.51
C THR A 62 -7.48 -18.54 0.89
N GLY A 63 -8.04 -17.32 1.02
CA GLY A 63 -8.13 -16.57 2.26
C GLY A 63 -6.77 -16.08 2.75
N PHE A 64 -6.78 -15.23 3.77
CA PHE A 64 -5.55 -14.74 4.39
C PHE A 64 -5.03 -15.76 5.39
N ARG A 65 -3.74 -16.08 5.33
CA ARG A 65 -3.12 -17.11 6.19
C ARG A 65 -1.96 -16.53 6.98
N CYS A 66 -1.84 -16.97 8.23
CA CYS A 66 -0.71 -16.62 9.07
C CYS A 66 0.58 -17.28 8.53
N PRO A 67 1.69 -16.54 8.34
CA PRO A 67 2.94 -17.10 7.84
C PRO A 67 3.60 -18.12 8.80
N HIS A 68 3.21 -18.14 10.08
CA HIS A 68 3.80 -19.05 11.07
C HIS A 68 3.00 -20.34 11.30
N CYS A 69 1.68 -20.24 11.48
CA CYS A 69 0.84 -21.39 11.83
C CYS A 69 -0.10 -21.81 10.69
N ASN A 70 -0.08 -21.09 9.56
CA ASN A 70 -0.93 -21.30 8.40
C ASN A 70 -2.45 -21.26 8.68
N ALA A 71 -2.84 -20.77 9.87
CA ALA A 71 -4.22 -20.58 10.25
C ALA A 71 -4.85 -19.46 9.43
N LEU A 72 -6.14 -19.61 9.12
CA LEU A 72 -6.91 -18.59 8.43
C LEU A 72 -7.12 -17.39 9.35
N ILE A 73 -6.90 -16.19 8.79
CA ILE A 73 -7.16 -14.92 9.44
C ILE A 73 -8.53 -14.42 8.98
N SER A 74 -9.34 -13.95 9.92
CA SER A 74 -10.65 -13.34 9.68
C SER A 74 -10.53 -12.18 8.69
N LYS A 75 -11.42 -12.16 7.69
CA LYS A 75 -11.49 -11.06 6.72
C LYS A 75 -11.87 -9.76 7.44
N GLU A 76 -12.70 -9.85 8.47
CA GLU A 76 -13.19 -8.73 9.27
C GLU A 76 -12.04 -7.99 9.97
N SER A 77 -11.10 -8.73 10.55
CA SER A 77 -9.93 -8.14 11.23
C SER A 77 -8.99 -7.43 10.27
N ILE A 78 -8.83 -7.98 9.05
CA ILE A 78 -8.05 -7.34 7.99
C ILE A 78 -8.77 -6.11 7.47
N GLU A 79 -10.08 -6.18 7.34
CA GLU A 79 -10.92 -5.05 6.91
C GLU A 79 -10.84 -3.88 7.90
N GLU A 80 -10.95 -4.16 9.20
CA GLU A 80 -10.83 -3.17 10.28
C GLU A 80 -9.47 -2.44 10.25
N LEU A 81 -8.37 -3.19 10.14
CA LEU A 81 -7.03 -2.62 10.08
C LEU A 81 -6.80 -1.80 8.80
N LEU A 82 -7.37 -2.22 7.67
CA LEU A 82 -7.31 -1.46 6.42
C LEU A 82 -8.09 -0.15 6.52
N LEU A 83 -9.26 -0.16 7.16
CA LEU A 83 -10.05 1.05 7.42
C LEU A 83 -9.33 1.99 8.38
N GLU A 84 -8.69 1.46 9.42
CA GLU A 84 -7.87 2.25 10.34
C GLU A 84 -6.69 2.90 9.61
N ARG A 85 -5.99 2.14 8.76
CA ARG A 85 -4.90 2.66 7.92
C ARG A 85 -5.39 3.75 6.99
N LEU A 86 -6.53 3.56 6.32
CA LEU A 86 -7.14 4.57 5.46
C LEU A 86 -7.42 5.86 6.24
N SER A 87 -8.02 5.75 7.43
CA SER A 87 -8.31 6.89 8.31
C SER A 87 -7.04 7.65 8.71
N LYS A 88 -6.00 6.93 9.14
CA LYS A 88 -4.69 7.51 9.49
C LYS A 88 -4.07 8.24 8.30
N MET A 89 -4.11 7.65 7.11
CA MET A 89 -3.58 8.27 5.88
C MET A 89 -4.33 9.55 5.50
N VAL A 90 -5.66 9.52 5.52
CA VAL A 90 -6.50 10.70 5.22
C VAL A 90 -6.24 11.82 6.23
N THR A 91 -6.13 11.47 7.51
CA THR A 91 -5.81 12.41 8.58
C THR A 91 -4.43 13.03 8.38
N ALA A 92 -3.41 12.21 8.12
CA ALA A 92 -2.05 12.68 7.85
C ALA A 92 -2.00 13.60 6.62
N PHE A 93 -2.70 13.25 5.53
CA PHE A 93 -2.76 14.08 4.34
C PHE A 93 -3.47 15.43 4.59
N THR A 94 -4.49 15.45 5.44
CA THR A 94 -5.24 16.67 5.76
C THR A 94 -4.47 17.59 6.71
N LEU A 95 -3.74 17.00 7.67
CA LEU A 95 -2.97 17.72 8.69
C LEU A 95 -1.52 17.98 8.30
N GLN A 96 -1.09 17.58 7.10
CA GLN A 96 0.30 17.75 6.67
C GLN A 96 0.74 19.21 6.69
N ASP A 97 2.03 19.41 6.98
CA ASP A 97 2.65 20.70 6.80
C ASP A 97 2.76 21.09 5.33
N LYS A 98 2.96 22.38 5.09
CA LYS A 98 3.25 22.91 3.77
C LYS A 98 4.69 23.41 3.73
N ARG A 99 5.39 23.14 2.64
CA ARG A 99 6.81 23.47 2.46
C ARG A 99 6.97 24.55 1.41
N CYS A 100 7.84 25.53 1.63
CA CYS A 100 8.04 26.57 0.62
C CYS A 100 8.77 25.99 -0.60
N VAL A 101 8.36 26.37 -1.82
CA VAL A 101 8.95 25.85 -3.06
C VAL A 101 10.45 26.16 -3.16
N GLN A 102 10.86 27.36 -2.70
CA GLN A 102 12.23 27.86 -2.88
C GLN A 102 13.13 27.63 -1.66
N CYS A 103 12.77 28.12 -0.47
CA CYS A 103 13.62 28.02 0.72
C CYS A 103 13.46 26.69 1.48
N LYS A 104 12.50 25.85 1.09
CA LYS A 104 12.18 24.56 1.71
C LYS A 104 11.82 24.60 3.21
N GLN A 105 11.59 25.80 3.77
CA GLN A 105 11.09 25.98 5.13
C GLN A 105 9.62 25.57 5.25
N LEU A 106 9.24 25.07 6.42
CA LEU A 106 7.86 24.72 6.73
C LEU A 106 7.05 25.96 7.08
N ALA A 107 5.75 25.93 6.79
CA ALA A 107 4.83 26.99 7.16
C ALA A 107 4.66 27.04 8.68
N THR A 108 5.15 28.09 9.32
CA THR A 108 5.02 28.31 10.77
C THR A 108 3.66 28.84 11.20
N ARG A 109 2.87 29.38 10.25
CA ARG A 109 1.54 29.95 10.48
C ARG A 109 0.51 29.27 9.58
N PHE A 110 -0.58 28.79 10.18
CA PHE A 110 -1.62 28.01 9.49
C PHE A 110 -2.32 28.74 8.33
N LEU A 111 -2.48 30.07 8.42
CA LEU A 111 -3.23 30.87 7.43
C LEU A 111 -2.34 31.62 6.43
N SER A 112 -1.02 31.50 6.54
CA SER A 112 -0.10 32.19 5.63
C SER A 112 -0.11 31.56 4.25
N ARG A 113 -0.49 32.35 3.23
CA ARG A 113 -0.47 31.91 1.82
C ARG A 113 0.94 31.93 1.20
N TYR A 114 1.81 32.78 1.74
CA TYR A 114 3.16 33.02 1.25
C TYR A 114 4.16 32.86 2.38
N CYS A 115 5.35 32.37 2.03
CA CYS A 115 6.51 32.33 2.91
C CYS A 115 7.10 33.75 3.06
N GLU A 116 7.96 33.94 4.06
CA GLU A 116 8.70 35.18 4.27
C GLU A 116 9.62 35.52 3.07
N CYS A 117 10.01 34.51 2.28
CA CYS A 117 10.72 34.69 1.01
C CYS A 117 9.78 34.95 -0.19
N SER A 118 8.54 35.41 0.06
CA SER A 118 7.52 35.77 -0.95
C SER A 118 7.06 34.65 -1.90
N ASN A 119 7.46 33.41 -1.64
CA ASN A 119 7.12 32.25 -2.46
C ASN A 119 5.94 31.47 -1.85
N ARG A 120 5.23 30.72 -2.69
CA ARG A 120 4.11 29.87 -2.25
C ARG A 120 4.61 28.62 -1.51
N PHE A 121 3.72 28.05 -0.71
CA PHE A 121 3.91 26.74 -0.13
C PHE A 121 3.29 25.64 -1.01
N GLU A 122 3.96 24.49 -1.08
CA GLU A 122 3.51 23.24 -1.68
C GLU A 122 3.16 22.22 -0.59
N LEU A 123 2.32 21.23 -0.92
CA LEU A 123 2.06 20.11 -0.02
C LEU A 123 3.33 19.24 0.10
N VAL A 124 3.62 18.76 1.31
CA VAL A 124 4.74 17.83 1.54
C VAL A 124 4.46 16.48 0.89
N ILE A 125 3.24 15.98 1.07
CA ILE A 125 2.70 14.78 0.41
C ILE A 125 1.89 15.27 -0.80
N PRO A 126 2.38 15.04 -2.03
CA PRO A 126 1.66 15.45 -3.21
C PRO A 126 0.34 14.69 -3.34
N LYS A 127 -0.69 15.40 -3.82
CA LYS A 127 -2.03 14.83 -4.03
C LYS A 127 -2.00 13.61 -4.96
N SER A 128 -1.11 13.59 -5.95
CA SER A 128 -0.97 12.47 -6.89
C SER A 128 -0.57 11.17 -6.19
N GLU A 129 0.40 11.22 -5.27
CA GLU A 129 0.90 10.06 -4.52
C GLU A 129 -0.16 9.54 -3.55
N PHE A 130 -0.89 10.45 -2.89
CA PHE A 130 -2.03 10.08 -2.05
C PHE A 130 -3.11 9.35 -2.86
N LEU A 131 -3.49 9.87 -4.02
CA LEU A 131 -4.48 9.23 -4.90
C LEU A 131 -4.01 7.88 -5.45
N GLU A 132 -2.72 7.73 -5.73
CA GLU A 132 -2.14 6.46 -6.19
C GLU A 132 -2.18 5.39 -5.09
N THR A 133 -1.93 5.79 -3.85
CA THR A 133 -2.06 4.89 -2.69
C THR A 133 -3.52 4.46 -2.49
N LEU A 134 -4.48 5.38 -2.62
CA LEU A 134 -5.92 5.06 -2.58
C LEU A 134 -6.32 4.08 -3.70
N ARG A 135 -5.80 4.26 -4.92
CA ARG A 135 -6.05 3.31 -6.03
C ARG A 135 -5.53 1.91 -5.71
N THR A 136 -4.33 1.82 -5.12
CA THR A 136 -3.77 0.53 -4.68
C THR A 136 -4.67 -0.15 -3.65
N MET A 137 -5.13 0.58 -2.62
CA MET A 137 -6.07 0.04 -1.63
C MET A 137 -7.39 -0.40 -2.26
N LYS A 138 -7.92 0.35 -3.24
CA LYS A 138 -9.12 -0.04 -3.98
C LYS A 138 -8.93 -1.33 -4.77
N SER A 139 -7.79 -1.49 -5.44
CA SER A 139 -7.48 -2.72 -6.18
C SER A 139 -7.40 -3.94 -5.26
N ILE A 140 -6.84 -3.78 -4.06
CA ILE A 140 -6.77 -4.84 -3.04
C ILE A 140 -8.17 -5.18 -2.54
N ALA A 141 -8.99 -4.17 -2.22
CA ALA A 141 -10.36 -4.38 -1.77
C ALA A 141 -11.18 -5.18 -2.80
N LYS A 142 -11.03 -4.85 -4.09
CA LYS A 142 -11.67 -5.58 -5.18
C LYS A 142 -11.14 -7.00 -5.35
N LYS A 143 -9.82 -7.21 -5.23
CA LYS A 143 -9.21 -8.54 -5.35
C LYS A 143 -9.72 -9.50 -4.28
N HIS A 144 -9.95 -9.00 -3.06
CA HIS A 144 -10.29 -9.83 -1.89
C HIS A 144 -11.78 -9.79 -1.49
N GLY A 145 -12.61 -9.02 -2.21
CA GLY A 145 -14.04 -8.89 -1.93
C GLY A 145 -14.36 -8.12 -0.64
N LEU A 146 -13.54 -7.11 -0.29
CA LEU A 146 -13.71 -6.29 0.92
C LEU A 146 -14.62 -5.08 0.63
N SER A 147 -15.93 -5.27 0.78
CA SER A 147 -16.94 -4.28 0.37
C SER A 147 -16.90 -2.98 1.19
N ASN A 148 -16.64 -3.04 2.50
CA ASN A 148 -16.62 -1.82 3.32
C ASN A 148 -15.39 -0.96 3.01
N VAL A 149 -14.22 -1.60 2.79
CA VAL A 149 -13.01 -0.89 2.37
C VAL A 149 -13.19 -0.30 0.98
N GLU A 150 -13.78 -1.03 0.03
CA GLU A 150 -14.04 -0.47 -1.31
C GLU A 150 -14.93 0.77 -1.24
N PHE A 151 -16.02 0.70 -0.47
CA PHE A 151 -16.92 1.84 -0.28
C PHE A 151 -16.20 3.03 0.36
N ALA A 152 -15.46 2.80 1.44
CA ALA A 152 -14.74 3.86 2.15
C ALA A 152 -13.68 4.52 1.27
N VAL A 153 -12.89 3.74 0.52
CA VAL A 153 -11.88 4.27 -0.40
C VAL A 153 -12.53 5.05 -1.54
N GLN A 154 -13.65 4.57 -2.10
CA GLN A 154 -14.38 5.29 -3.14
C GLN A 154 -14.92 6.63 -2.63
N TRP A 155 -15.45 6.66 -1.41
CA TRP A 155 -15.92 7.88 -0.76
C TRP A 155 -14.79 8.90 -0.63
N GLN A 156 -13.63 8.49 -0.09
CA GLN A 156 -12.47 9.37 0.04
C GLN A 156 -11.99 9.87 -1.33
N PHE A 157 -11.92 8.98 -2.33
CA PHE A 157 -11.50 9.36 -3.67
C PHE A 157 -12.37 10.50 -4.24
N ASN A 158 -13.70 10.38 -4.11
CA ASN A 158 -14.63 11.41 -4.57
C ASN A 158 -14.45 12.74 -3.83
N CYS A 159 -14.24 12.72 -2.52
CA CYS A 159 -14.02 13.94 -1.72
C CYS A 159 -12.76 14.71 -2.14
N PHE A 160 -11.71 14.03 -2.59
CA PHE A 160 -10.45 14.67 -2.97
C PHE A 160 -10.34 14.94 -4.48
N THR A 161 -11.19 14.39 -5.34
CA THR A 161 -11.15 14.67 -6.80
C THR A 161 -12.08 15.79 -7.28
N LEU A 162 -13.10 16.15 -6.49
CA LEU A 162 -13.95 17.32 -6.72
C LEU A 162 -13.22 18.61 -6.31
#